data_AF-A0A1E3KAP9-F1
#
_entry.id   AF-A0A1E3KAP9-F1
#
_cell.length_a   1.000
_cell.length_b   1.000
_cell.length_c   1.000
_cell.angle_alpha   90.00
_cell.angle_beta   90.00
_cell.angle_gamma   90.00
#
_symmetry.space_group_name_H-M   'P 1'
#
loop_
_entity.id
_entity.type
_entity.pdbx_description
1 polymer ?
#
loop_
_entity_poly.entity_id
_entity_poly.type
_entity_poly.pdbx_seq_one_letter_code
_entity_poly.pdbx_strand_id
1 'polypeptide(L)'
;MPTATAPTPALPANPPQAWTKPTLSNTYGGKTYEATHPQLFAVEFTAGKGLEEGYASRLVAVRDYSPGEVITPLTNISLAPEKAYSSVQFGPGPRDHLELNSDLLFMNHSCSPTAEVHLPPDDQSQWAVHAASHGNGIKKGDALTFFYPSTEWDMAQGFECACGFDNCLGQVYGAKHIPVEELKKRSFINEHILALKEGQ
;
A
#
# COMPACT_ATOMS: atom_id res chain seq x y z
N MET A 1 3.51 0.00 -35.00
CA MET A 1 4.39 -0.84 -34.15
C MET A 1 3.48 -1.54 -33.15
N PRO A 2 3.48 -2.88 -33.03
CA PRO A 2 2.79 -3.50 -31.92
C PRO A 2 3.56 -3.12 -30.65
N THR A 3 2.90 -2.42 -29.74
CA THR A 3 3.42 -2.15 -28.40
C THR A 3 3.67 -3.50 -27.75
N ALA A 4 4.95 -3.84 -27.51
CA ALA A 4 5.27 -5.03 -26.76
C ALA A 4 4.67 -4.85 -25.36
N THR A 5 3.60 -5.59 -25.06
CA THR A 5 3.11 -5.75 -23.70
C THR A 5 4.28 -6.26 -22.87
N ALA A 6 4.73 -5.45 -21.90
CA ALA A 6 5.69 -5.88 -20.91
C ALA A 6 5.20 -7.21 -20.30
N PRO A 7 6.08 -8.21 -20.11
CA PRO A 7 5.67 -9.47 -19.52
C PRO A 7 5.11 -9.20 -18.12
N THR A 8 3.87 -9.65 -17.86
CA THR A 8 3.26 -9.57 -16.54
C THR A 8 4.20 -10.23 -15.51
N PRO A 9 4.54 -9.54 -14.40
CA PRO A 9 5.36 -10.10 -13.33
C PRO A 9 4.90 -11.49 -12.90
N ALA A 10 5.80 -12.47 -12.92
CA ALA A 10 5.51 -13.85 -12.54
C ALA A 10 5.58 -14.00 -11.01
N LEU A 11 4.56 -13.53 -10.31
CA LEU A 11 4.45 -13.71 -8.85
C LEU A 11 4.09 -15.17 -8.50
N PRO A 12 4.66 -15.71 -7.40
CA PRO A 12 4.31 -17.05 -6.94
C PRO A 12 2.88 -17.08 -6.40
N ALA A 13 2.20 -18.22 -6.50
CA ALA A 13 0.84 -18.39 -5.97
C ALA A 13 0.79 -18.34 -4.43
N ASN A 14 1.90 -18.64 -3.75
CA ASN A 14 2.04 -18.59 -2.30
C ASN A 14 3.24 -17.72 -1.92
N PRO A 15 3.21 -17.05 -0.75
CA PRO A 15 4.36 -16.27 -0.31
C PRO A 15 5.58 -17.15 -0.02
N PRO A 16 6.81 -16.63 -0.21
CA PRO A 16 8.03 -17.30 0.22
C PRO A 16 8.04 -17.71 1.70
N GLN A 17 7.46 -16.88 2.56
CA GLN A 17 7.29 -17.11 3.99
C GLN A 17 5.81 -17.00 4.37
N ALA A 18 5.28 -18.03 5.04
CA ALA A 18 3.92 -18.00 5.54
C ALA A 18 3.71 -16.82 6.50
N TRP A 19 2.63 -16.09 6.29
CA TRP A 19 2.24 -14.97 7.14
C TRP A 19 0.75 -15.04 7.43
N THR A 20 0.39 -14.73 8.67
CA THR A 20 -1.01 -14.60 9.09
C THR A 20 -1.18 -13.19 9.61
N LYS A 21 -2.20 -12.48 9.12
CA LYS A 21 -2.51 -11.14 9.60
C LYS A 21 -2.65 -11.16 11.13
N PRO A 22 -1.81 -10.41 11.87
CA PRO A 22 -1.95 -10.34 13.30
C PRO A 22 -3.23 -9.57 13.64
N THR A 23 -4.00 -10.12 14.57
CA THR A 23 -5.25 -9.53 15.04
C THR A 23 -5.23 -9.46 16.55
N LEU A 24 -6.01 -8.55 17.16
CA LEU A 24 -6.15 -8.53 18.62
C LEU A 24 -6.61 -9.89 19.18
N SER A 25 -7.42 -10.63 18.42
CA SER A 25 -7.87 -11.97 18.80
C SER A 25 -6.77 -13.02 18.75
N ASN A 26 -6.01 -13.10 17.65
CA ASN A 26 -4.99 -14.15 17.47
C ASN A 26 -3.64 -13.83 18.10
N THR A 27 -3.45 -12.59 18.59
CA THR A 27 -2.22 -12.16 19.28
C THR A 27 -2.40 -11.92 20.78
N TYR A 28 -3.49 -12.40 21.39
CA TYR A 28 -3.80 -12.20 22.82
C TYR A 28 -3.77 -10.71 23.23
N GLY A 29 -4.44 -9.88 22.43
CA GLY A 29 -4.48 -8.43 22.60
C GLY A 29 -3.16 -7.74 22.21
N GLY A 30 -2.46 -8.25 21.20
CA GLY A 30 -1.18 -7.71 20.73
C GLY A 30 0.06 -8.23 21.48
N LYS A 31 -0.11 -9.08 22.50
CA LYS A 31 0.99 -9.55 23.35
C LYS A 31 1.94 -10.53 22.68
N THR A 32 1.45 -11.34 21.75
CA THR A 32 2.26 -12.32 21.01
C THR A 32 2.48 -11.90 19.57
N TYR A 33 2.22 -10.64 19.24
CA TYR A 33 2.53 -10.09 17.93
C TYR A 33 4.05 -9.95 17.77
N GLU A 34 4.57 -10.47 16.68
CA GLU A 34 5.94 -10.26 16.23
C GLU A 34 5.91 -9.51 14.89
N ALA A 35 6.62 -8.38 14.85
CA ALA A 35 6.66 -7.57 13.64
C ALA A 35 7.43 -8.28 12.52
N THR A 36 6.95 -8.16 11.28
CA THR A 36 7.66 -8.73 10.13
C THR A 36 8.97 -8.00 9.84
N HIS A 37 9.08 -6.72 10.21
CA HIS A 37 10.27 -5.89 10.03
C HIS A 37 10.57 -5.06 11.30
N PRO A 38 10.99 -5.70 12.41
CA PRO A 38 10.99 -5.11 13.74
C PRO A 38 11.91 -3.89 13.92
N GLN A 39 12.86 -3.67 13.00
CA GLN A 39 13.76 -2.51 13.01
C GLN A 39 13.29 -1.35 12.11
N LEU A 40 12.21 -1.56 11.36
CA LEU A 40 11.70 -0.61 10.36
C LEU A 40 10.36 -0.01 10.79
N PHE A 41 9.40 -0.88 11.09
CA PHE A 41 8.05 -0.48 11.46
C PHE A 41 7.37 -1.54 12.33
N ALA A 42 6.24 -1.18 12.93
CA ALA A 42 5.42 -2.07 13.74
C ALA A 42 3.93 -1.73 13.58
N VAL A 43 3.06 -2.70 13.84
CA VAL A 43 1.61 -2.49 13.90
C VAL A 43 1.24 -1.88 15.26
N GLU A 44 0.58 -0.75 15.22
CA GLU A 44 -0.12 -0.19 16.37
C GLU A 44 -1.59 -0.61 16.30
N PHE A 45 -1.97 -1.55 17.17
CA PHE A 45 -3.34 -2.07 17.22
C PHE A 45 -4.27 -1.06 17.88
N THR A 46 -5.39 -0.76 17.22
CA THR A 46 -6.48 0.02 17.82
C THR A 46 -7.68 -0.90 18.03
N ALA A 47 -8.10 -1.06 19.30
CA ALA A 47 -9.34 -1.76 19.61
C ALA A 47 -10.54 -0.88 19.20
N GLY A 48 -11.55 -1.47 18.54
CA GLY A 48 -12.88 -0.86 18.51
C GLY A 48 -13.49 -0.82 19.92
N LYS A 49 -14.75 -0.39 20.06
CA LYS A 49 -15.50 -0.66 21.30
C LYS A 49 -15.70 -2.19 21.42
N GLY A 50 -14.74 -2.88 22.03
CA GLY A 50 -14.67 -4.35 22.10
C GLY A 50 -13.35 -4.90 21.56
N LEU A 51 -13.19 -6.23 21.55
CA LEU A 51 -12.04 -6.90 20.90
C LEU A 51 -12.22 -7.03 19.37
N GLU A 52 -13.29 -6.47 18.81
CA GLU A 52 -13.53 -6.45 17.37
C GLU A 52 -12.59 -5.46 16.68
N GLU A 53 -12.02 -5.90 15.56
CA GLU A 53 -11.08 -5.11 14.79
C GLU A 53 -11.81 -4.01 14.03
N GLY A 54 -11.54 -2.75 14.39
CA GLY A 54 -11.76 -1.66 13.46
C GLY A 54 -10.64 -1.63 12.43
N TYR A 55 -10.90 -1.07 11.24
CA TYR A 55 -9.88 -0.68 10.26
C TYR A 55 -8.98 0.49 10.77
N ALA A 56 -8.81 0.61 12.08
CA ALA A 56 -8.11 1.71 12.76
C ALA A 56 -6.68 1.33 13.17
N SER A 57 -6.34 0.04 13.19
CA SER A 57 -4.94 -0.39 13.36
C SER A 57 -4.10 0.18 12.21
N ARG A 58 -2.87 0.59 12.52
CA ARG A 58 -2.00 1.31 11.58
C ARG A 58 -0.56 0.84 11.67
N LEU A 59 0.16 0.95 10.57
CA LEU A 59 1.60 0.76 10.53
C LEU A 59 2.30 2.03 10.98
N VAL A 60 3.26 1.94 11.91
CA VAL A 60 4.04 3.08 12.41
C VAL A 60 5.54 2.85 12.27
N ALA A 61 6.28 3.93 12.00
CA ALA A 61 7.73 3.89 11.88
C ALA A 61 8.38 3.63 13.25
N VAL A 62 9.37 2.73 13.34
CA VAL A 62 10.14 2.54 14.59
C VAL A 62 11.46 3.33 14.61
N ARG A 63 11.80 3.97 13.50
CA ARG A 63 12.94 4.87 13.32
C ARG A 63 12.58 6.03 12.38
N ASP A 64 13.46 7.01 12.29
CA ASP A 64 13.35 8.08 11.31
C ASP A 64 13.74 7.59 9.90
N TYR A 65 13.12 8.17 8.88
CA TYR A 65 13.44 7.99 7.46
C TYR A 65 13.62 9.35 6.78
N SER A 66 14.61 9.46 5.91
CA SER A 66 14.79 10.63 5.04
C SER A 66 13.77 10.62 3.89
N PRO A 67 13.41 11.78 3.32
CA PRO A 67 12.58 11.82 2.12
C PRO A 67 13.13 10.93 1.00
N GLY A 68 12.27 10.12 0.37
CA GLY A 68 12.64 9.20 -0.72
C GLY A 68 13.43 7.95 -0.29
N GLU A 69 13.79 7.81 0.98
CA GLU A 69 14.54 6.66 1.49
C GLU A 69 13.76 5.36 1.27
N VAL A 70 14.44 4.30 0.81
CA VAL A 70 13.86 2.96 0.75
C VAL A 70 13.54 2.50 2.18
N ILE A 71 12.27 2.25 2.48
CA ILE A 71 11.83 1.66 3.74
C ILE A 71 12.15 0.17 3.72
N THR A 72 11.60 -0.56 2.74
CA THR A 72 11.84 -2.00 2.59
C THR A 72 11.53 -2.47 1.16
N PRO A 73 12.31 -3.42 0.60
CA PRO A 73 11.91 -4.15 -0.60
C PRO A 73 10.70 -5.07 -0.35
N LEU A 74 9.93 -5.35 -1.39
CA LEU A 74 8.76 -6.25 -1.35
C LEU A 74 9.17 -7.70 -1.63
N THR A 75 9.62 -8.42 -0.60
CA THR A 75 10.22 -9.76 -0.75
C THR A 75 9.28 -10.93 -0.42
N ASN A 76 8.25 -10.73 0.41
CA ASN A 76 7.32 -11.80 0.81
C ASN A 76 6.02 -11.83 0.00
N ILE A 77 5.98 -11.21 -1.18
CA ILE A 77 4.76 -11.03 -1.97
C ILE A 77 4.32 -12.30 -2.70
N SER A 78 3.01 -12.41 -2.96
CA SER A 78 2.42 -13.48 -3.78
C SER A 78 1.31 -12.94 -4.67
N LEU A 79 0.96 -13.66 -5.73
CA LEU A 79 -0.19 -13.32 -6.56
C LEU A 79 -1.48 -13.42 -5.74
N ALA A 80 -2.32 -12.39 -5.78
CA ALA A 80 -3.60 -12.41 -5.11
C ALA A 80 -4.59 -13.29 -5.89
N PRO A 81 -5.35 -14.18 -5.21
CA PRO A 81 -6.36 -15.01 -5.85
C PRO A 81 -7.58 -14.20 -6.31
N GLU A 82 -7.75 -12.97 -5.82
CA GLU A 82 -8.73 -12.01 -6.29
C GLU A 82 -8.37 -10.59 -5.85
N LYS A 83 -9.06 -9.61 -6.45
CA LYS A 83 -9.02 -8.24 -5.97
C LYS A 83 -9.71 -8.19 -4.60
N ALA A 84 -9.01 -7.69 -3.59
CA ALA A 84 -9.51 -7.60 -2.23
C ALA A 84 -9.06 -6.29 -1.59
N TYR A 85 -9.61 -5.95 -0.42
CA TYR A 85 -9.15 -4.78 0.34
C TYR A 85 -7.69 -4.91 0.81
N SER A 86 -7.16 -6.14 0.87
CA SER A 86 -5.81 -6.47 1.29
C SER A 86 -4.78 -6.48 0.16
N SER A 87 -5.23 -6.57 -1.09
CA SER A 87 -4.34 -6.72 -2.22
C SER A 87 -3.97 -5.39 -2.85
N VAL A 88 -2.82 -5.36 -3.53
CA VAL A 88 -2.27 -4.18 -4.20
C VAL A 88 -2.15 -4.46 -5.69
N GLN A 89 -2.71 -3.61 -6.54
CA GLN A 89 -2.58 -3.74 -7.99
C GLN A 89 -1.17 -3.35 -8.46
N PHE A 90 -0.54 -4.21 -9.24
CA PHE A 90 0.82 -4.02 -9.77
C PHE A 90 0.90 -3.90 -11.29
N GLY A 91 -0.21 -4.12 -11.99
CA GLY A 91 -0.27 -4.11 -13.46
C GLY A 91 -1.62 -3.63 -13.98
N PRO A 92 -1.73 -3.39 -15.30
CA PRO A 92 -2.95 -2.85 -15.91
C PRO A 92 -4.10 -3.87 -15.98
N GLY A 93 -3.82 -5.16 -15.84
CA GLY A 93 -4.82 -6.21 -15.89
C GLY A 93 -5.72 -6.25 -14.64
N PRO A 94 -7.00 -6.64 -14.77
CA PRO A 94 -7.94 -6.73 -13.63
C PRO A 94 -7.58 -7.83 -12.61
N ARG A 95 -6.56 -8.63 -12.90
CA ARG A 95 -6.05 -9.74 -12.09
C ARG A 95 -4.62 -9.53 -11.62
N ASP A 96 -4.02 -8.40 -11.97
CA ASP A 96 -2.64 -8.06 -11.63
C ASP A 96 -2.58 -7.47 -10.21
N HIS A 97 -2.92 -8.30 -9.22
CA HIS A 97 -2.92 -7.95 -7.81
C HIS A 97 -1.99 -8.86 -7.01
N LEU A 98 -1.30 -8.28 -6.03
CA LEU A 98 -0.41 -9.00 -5.12
C LEU A 98 -0.92 -8.91 -3.67
N GLU A 99 -0.63 -9.94 -2.88
CA GLU A 99 -0.72 -9.88 -1.42
C GLU A 99 0.65 -9.52 -0.84
N LEU A 100 0.66 -8.59 0.12
CA LEU A 100 1.90 -8.11 0.75
C LEU A 100 2.50 -9.12 1.73
N ASN A 101 1.67 -10.02 2.28
CA ASN A 101 2.00 -11.05 3.26
C ASN A 101 2.95 -10.56 4.37
N SER A 102 2.68 -9.36 4.87
CA SER A 102 3.48 -8.71 5.90
C SER A 102 2.69 -7.58 6.56
N ASP A 103 3.25 -7.00 7.63
CA ASP A 103 2.66 -5.86 8.32
C ASP A 103 2.48 -4.62 7.43
N LEU A 104 3.08 -4.59 6.24
CA LEU A 104 2.79 -3.58 5.21
C LEU A 104 1.29 -3.52 4.85
N LEU A 105 0.52 -4.59 5.09
CA LEU A 105 -0.95 -4.59 4.97
C LEU A 105 -1.61 -3.48 5.82
N PHE A 106 -0.99 -3.05 6.91
CA PHE A 106 -1.53 -2.02 7.82
C PHE A 106 -1.17 -0.58 7.39
N MET A 107 -0.53 -0.39 6.23
CA MET A 107 -0.38 0.95 5.67
C MET A 107 -1.75 1.48 5.22
N ASN A 108 -2.29 2.42 5.99
CA ASN A 108 -3.58 3.01 5.69
C ASN A 108 -3.49 4.08 4.58
N HIS A 109 -4.65 4.45 4.04
CA HIS A 109 -4.73 5.52 3.06
C HIS A 109 -4.46 6.89 3.66
N SER A 110 -3.74 7.74 2.93
CA SER A 110 -3.76 9.21 3.12
C SER A 110 -3.73 9.93 1.77
N CYS A 111 -4.46 11.04 1.66
CA CYS A 111 -4.39 11.95 0.50
C CYS A 111 -3.10 12.78 0.47
N SER A 112 -2.39 12.86 1.61
CA SER A 112 -1.04 13.39 1.75
C SER A 112 -0.17 12.30 2.41
N PRO A 113 0.28 11.30 1.64
CA PRO A 113 0.90 10.10 2.18
C PRO A 113 2.31 10.35 2.72
N THR A 114 2.73 9.51 3.66
CA THR A 114 4.11 9.48 4.19
C THR A 114 4.99 8.48 3.46
N ALA A 115 4.41 7.54 2.71
CA ALA A 115 5.10 6.50 1.96
C ALA A 115 4.55 6.34 0.54
N GLU A 116 5.38 5.78 -0.34
CA GLU A 116 5.10 5.50 -1.74
C GLU A 116 5.40 4.03 -2.02
N VAL A 117 4.47 3.33 -2.69
CA VAL A 117 4.66 1.94 -3.10
C VAL A 117 5.09 1.94 -4.57
N HIS A 118 6.36 1.63 -4.83
CA HIS A 118 6.98 1.67 -6.15
C HIS A 118 6.94 0.29 -6.80
N LEU A 119 6.28 0.18 -7.94
CA LEU A 119 6.07 -1.06 -8.70
C LEU A 119 6.42 -0.86 -10.18
N PRO A 120 7.67 -0.52 -10.53
CA PRO A 120 8.07 -0.38 -11.93
C PRO A 120 7.78 -1.68 -12.70
N PRO A 121 7.15 -1.61 -13.89
CA PRO A 121 6.67 -2.79 -14.61
C PRO A 121 7.82 -3.64 -15.19
N ASP A 122 8.97 -3.02 -15.48
CA ASP A 122 10.08 -3.66 -16.18
C ASP A 122 11.08 -4.36 -15.24
N ASP A 123 11.07 -4.04 -13.94
CA ASP A 123 12.01 -4.60 -12.98
C ASP A 123 11.38 -4.84 -11.61
N GLN A 124 10.90 -6.07 -11.40
CA GLN A 124 10.34 -6.51 -10.13
C GLN A 124 11.35 -6.46 -8.96
N SER A 125 12.66 -6.48 -9.23
CA SER A 125 13.67 -6.39 -8.17
C SER A 125 13.73 -5.01 -7.51
N GLN A 126 13.17 -3.98 -8.16
CA GLN A 126 13.06 -2.63 -7.64
C GLN A 126 11.75 -2.39 -6.86
N TRP A 127 10.89 -3.40 -6.72
CA TRP A 127 9.64 -3.24 -6.00
C TRP A 127 9.88 -3.01 -4.52
N ALA A 128 9.47 -1.84 -4.03
CA ALA A 128 9.78 -1.39 -2.69
C ALA A 128 8.77 -0.38 -2.16
N VAL A 129 8.74 -0.25 -0.84
CA VAL A 129 8.11 0.89 -0.17
C VAL A 129 9.19 1.93 0.09
N HIS A 130 8.94 3.16 -0.31
CA HIS A 130 9.80 4.32 -0.05
C HIS A 130 9.11 5.28 0.91
N ALA A 131 9.87 5.99 1.71
CA ALA A 131 9.39 7.21 2.32
C ALA A 131 9.04 8.20 1.21
N ALA A 132 7.97 8.96 1.40
CA ALA A 132 7.55 9.96 0.45
C ALA A 132 8.71 10.87 0.06
N SER A 133 8.84 11.12 -1.24
CA SER A 133 9.90 11.99 -1.79
C SER A 133 9.71 13.48 -1.42
N HIS A 134 8.50 13.83 -0.99
CA HIS A 134 8.10 15.16 -0.55
C HIS A 134 8.04 15.26 0.99
N GLY A 135 7.96 16.48 1.49
CA GLY A 135 7.88 16.74 2.93
C GLY A 135 9.24 16.60 3.64
N ASN A 136 9.19 16.27 4.94
CA ASN A 136 10.36 16.27 5.83
C ASN A 136 10.81 14.86 6.26
N GLY A 137 10.45 13.84 5.46
CA GLY A 137 10.67 12.43 5.79
C GLY A 137 9.63 11.91 6.80
N ILE A 138 9.93 10.76 7.41
CA ILE A 138 9.07 10.10 8.39
C ILE A 138 9.79 10.10 9.73
N LYS A 139 9.13 10.53 10.81
CA LYS A 139 9.68 10.42 12.17
C LYS A 139 9.27 9.12 12.81
N LYS A 140 10.09 8.63 13.74
CA LYS A 140 9.70 7.52 14.61
C LYS A 140 8.35 7.81 15.27
N GLY A 141 7.42 6.85 15.16
CA GLY A 141 6.06 6.94 15.67
C GLY A 141 5.05 7.48 14.66
N ASP A 142 5.49 8.08 13.55
CA ASP A 142 4.59 8.50 12.48
C ASP A 142 3.97 7.29 11.77
N ALA A 143 2.73 7.46 11.32
CA ALA A 143 2.05 6.43 10.54
C ALA A 143 2.68 6.32 9.14
N LEU A 144 2.88 5.09 8.67
CA LEU A 144 3.18 4.80 7.27
C LEU A 144 1.85 4.70 6.52
N THR A 145 1.63 5.66 5.64
CA THR A 145 0.41 5.76 4.84
C THR A 145 0.78 5.95 3.38
N PHE A 146 -0.02 5.40 2.47
CA PHE A 146 0.17 5.61 1.04
C PHE A 146 -1.12 6.03 0.36
N PHE A 147 -1.00 6.66 -0.79
CA PHE A 147 -2.15 7.11 -1.55
C PHE A 147 -2.70 5.95 -2.37
N TYR A 148 -3.70 5.20 -1.87
CA TYR A 148 -4.22 3.99 -2.55
C TYR A 148 -4.45 4.14 -4.08
N PRO A 149 -4.99 5.25 -4.61
CA PRO A 149 -5.11 5.41 -6.07
C PRO A 149 -3.78 5.50 -6.83
N SER A 150 -2.62 5.51 -6.16
CA SER A 150 -1.30 5.38 -6.80
C SER A 150 -1.03 3.96 -7.28
N THR A 151 -1.73 2.95 -6.73
CA THR A 151 -1.64 1.54 -7.15
C THR A 151 -2.98 1.04 -7.67
N GLU A 152 -4.10 1.46 -7.10
CA GLU A 152 -5.43 0.92 -7.37
C GLU A 152 -6.18 1.70 -8.46
N TRP A 153 -6.51 1.02 -9.55
CA TRP A 153 -7.37 1.59 -10.59
C TRP A 153 -8.81 1.72 -10.12
N ASP A 154 -9.36 0.62 -9.62
CA ASP A 154 -10.74 0.51 -9.15
C ASP A 154 -10.74 -0.39 -7.90
N MET A 155 -11.08 0.20 -6.75
CA MET A 155 -11.00 -0.46 -5.47
C MET A 155 -12.01 -1.61 -5.34
N ALA A 156 -11.66 -2.66 -4.59
CA ALA A 156 -12.63 -3.71 -4.23
C ALA A 156 -13.85 -3.14 -3.47
N GLN A 157 -13.58 -2.16 -2.61
CA GLN A 157 -14.58 -1.46 -1.81
C GLN A 157 -14.11 -0.02 -1.58
N GLY A 158 -14.94 0.96 -1.97
CA GLY A 158 -14.68 2.36 -1.67
C GLY A 158 -14.99 2.72 -0.22
N PHE A 159 -14.41 3.82 0.27
CA PHE A 159 -14.58 4.27 1.66
C PHE A 159 -14.54 5.80 1.78
N GLU A 160 -15.04 6.31 2.91
CA GLU A 160 -14.93 7.71 3.30
C GLU A 160 -13.57 7.98 3.94
N CYS A 161 -12.82 8.94 3.39
CA CYS A 161 -11.48 9.26 3.84
C CYS A 161 -11.50 10.21 5.03
N ALA A 162 -10.88 9.78 6.13
CA ALA A 162 -10.74 10.56 7.36
C ALA A 162 -9.32 11.13 7.55
N CYS A 163 -8.54 11.33 6.48
CA CYS A 163 -7.14 11.76 6.60
C CYS A 163 -6.96 13.20 7.10
N GLY A 164 -7.99 14.04 6.96
CA GLY A 164 -8.00 15.40 7.52
C GLY A 164 -7.14 16.44 6.80
N PHE A 165 -6.49 16.10 5.68
CA PHE A 165 -5.70 17.05 4.89
C PHE A 165 -6.56 17.90 3.95
N ASP A 166 -6.12 19.13 3.65
CA ASP A 166 -6.84 20.07 2.77
C ASP A 166 -7.03 19.52 1.34
N ASN A 167 -6.14 18.64 0.89
CA ASN A 167 -6.19 17.99 -0.42
C ASN A 167 -6.96 16.65 -0.41
N CYS A 168 -7.76 16.40 0.64
CA CYS A 168 -8.53 15.18 0.82
C CYS A 168 -9.57 15.00 -0.31
N LEU A 169 -9.70 13.77 -0.79
CA LEU A 169 -10.69 13.39 -1.80
C LEU A 169 -12.11 13.25 -1.23
N GLY A 170 -12.26 13.16 0.10
CA GLY A 170 -13.52 12.84 0.78
C GLY A 170 -13.93 11.38 0.63
N GLN A 171 -14.04 10.87 -0.60
CA GLN A 171 -14.28 9.46 -0.89
C GLN A 171 -13.20 8.88 -1.80
N VAL A 172 -12.81 7.63 -1.53
CA VAL A 172 -11.76 6.93 -2.27
C VAL A 172 -12.35 5.70 -2.95
N TYR A 173 -12.29 5.68 -4.28
CA TYR A 173 -12.79 4.59 -5.13
C TYR A 173 -11.72 4.00 -6.06
N GLY A 174 -10.49 4.54 -6.04
CA GLY A 174 -9.43 4.20 -6.99
C GLY A 174 -9.23 5.27 -8.07
N ALA A 175 -8.13 5.15 -8.81
CA ALA A 175 -7.63 6.15 -9.75
C ALA A 175 -8.61 6.43 -10.90
N LYS A 176 -9.38 5.42 -11.33
CA LYS A 176 -10.40 5.51 -12.37
C LYS A 176 -11.35 6.69 -12.16
N HIS A 177 -11.68 7.00 -10.90
CA HIS A 177 -12.64 8.03 -10.52
C HIS A 177 -12.03 9.42 -10.30
N ILE A 178 -10.71 9.56 -10.45
CA ILE A 178 -9.99 10.81 -10.24
C ILE A 178 -9.56 11.37 -11.61
N PRO A 179 -9.78 12.67 -11.90
CA PRO A 179 -9.25 13.29 -13.10
C PRO A 179 -7.72 13.14 -13.19
N VAL A 180 -7.20 12.87 -14.38
CA VAL A 180 -5.75 12.65 -14.57
C VAL A 180 -4.91 13.83 -14.08
N GLU A 181 -5.39 15.05 -14.27
CA GLU A 181 -4.70 16.26 -13.81
C GLU A 181 -4.66 16.38 -12.28
N GLU A 182 -5.64 15.82 -11.57
CA GLU A 182 -5.61 15.73 -10.11
C GLU A 182 -4.72 14.60 -9.61
N LEU A 183 -4.63 13.48 -10.34
CA LEU A 183 -3.68 12.40 -10.05
C LEU A 183 -2.24 12.88 -10.21
N LYS A 184 -1.94 13.63 -11.28
CA LYS A 184 -0.60 14.18 -11.55
C LYS A 184 -0.14 15.21 -10.50
N LYS A 185 -1.07 15.82 -9.76
CA LYS A 185 -0.74 16.70 -8.61
C LYS A 185 -0.39 15.92 -7.34
N ARG A 186 -0.63 14.61 -7.31
CA ARG A 186 -0.22 13.74 -6.20
C ARG A 186 1.28 13.45 -6.32
N SER A 187 1.89 13.04 -5.21
CA SER A 187 3.34 12.87 -5.14
C SER A 187 3.88 11.80 -6.09
N PHE A 188 3.23 10.64 -6.10
CA PHE A 188 3.68 9.48 -6.87
C PHE A 188 2.48 8.66 -7.33
N ILE A 189 2.50 8.24 -8.58
CA ILE A 189 1.50 7.38 -9.23
C ILE A 189 2.27 6.34 -10.04
N ASN A 190 1.96 5.05 -9.88
CA ASN A 190 2.64 4.00 -10.62
C ASN A 190 2.26 4.04 -12.11
N GLU A 191 3.18 3.57 -12.95
CA GLU A 191 3.06 3.59 -14.40
C GLU A 191 1.83 2.83 -14.92
N HIS A 192 1.46 1.71 -14.28
CA HIS A 192 0.28 0.95 -14.69
C HIS A 192 -1.02 1.75 -14.50
N ILE A 193 -1.08 2.65 -13.52
CA ILE A 193 -2.23 3.55 -13.34
C ILE A 193 -2.24 4.64 -14.40
N LEU A 194 -1.08 5.20 -14.75
CA LEU A 194 -0.98 6.21 -15.80
C LEU A 194 -1.35 5.60 -17.17
N ALA A 195 -0.87 4.40 -17.47
CA ALA A 195 -1.24 3.67 -18.69
C ALA A 195 -2.75 3.39 -18.78
N LEU A 196 -3.38 3.01 -17.66
CA LEU A 196 -4.84 2.84 -17.60
C LEU A 196 -5.60 4.17 -17.78
N LYS A 197 -5.05 5.29 -17.30
CA LYS A 197 -5.62 6.62 -17.54
C LYS A 197 -5.53 7.04 -19.00
N GLU A 198 -4.42 6.75 -19.67
CA GLU A 198 -4.22 7.07 -21.08
C GLU A 198 -5.12 6.25 -22.01
N GLY A 199 -5.49 5.03 -21.58
CA GLY A 199 -6.43 4.17 -22.30
C GLY A 199 -7.91 4.48 -22.07
N GLN A 200 -8.25 5.50 -21.26
CA GLN A 200 -9.61 5.92 -20.92
C GLN A 200 -10.16 6.94 -21.92
#